data_AF-A0A2J6HHB7-F1
#
_entry.id   AF-A0A2J6HHB7-F1
#
_cell.length_a   1.000
_cell.length_b   1.000
_cell.length_c   1.000
_cell.angle_alpha   90.00
_cell.angle_beta   90.00
_cell.angle_gamma   90.00
#
_symmetry.space_group_name_H-M   'P 1'
#
loop_
_entity.id
_entity.type
_entity.pdbx_description
1 polymer ?
#
loop_
_entity_poly.entity_id
_entity_poly.type
_entity_poly.pdbx_seq_one_letter_code
_entity_poly.pdbx_strand_id
1 'polypeptide(L)'
;MAIDEARLTALLNLLDEPDESVWADIRDKILDMGEETLPEIKSALDNSFTPLLQSRLKELIGVLNFQKSSREIKTWSKIGQGSLLSGTMIVERAFNPHINETEYRK
;
A
#
# COMPACT_ATOMS: atom_id res chain seq x y z
N MET A 1 -10.88 9.49 7.78
CA MET A 1 -10.12 10.68 8.22
C MET A 1 -9.69 11.39 6.95
N ALA A 2 -9.75 12.71 6.87
CA ALA A 2 -9.24 13.40 5.68
C ALA A 2 -7.71 13.31 5.68
N ILE A 3 -7.12 12.90 4.55
CA ILE A 3 -5.67 12.89 4.39
C ILE A 3 -5.18 14.33 4.43
N ASP A 4 -4.06 14.57 5.11
CA ASP A 4 -3.31 15.81 4.94
C ASP A 4 -2.53 15.73 3.62
N GLU A 5 -3.20 16.06 2.52
CA GLU A 5 -2.66 15.95 1.14
C GLU A 5 -1.40 16.80 0.95
N ALA A 6 -1.33 17.96 1.60
CA ALA A 6 -0.16 18.84 1.55
C ALA A 6 1.04 18.17 2.23
N ARG A 7 0.84 17.55 3.40
CA ARG A 7 1.88 16.78 4.08
C ARG A 7 2.31 15.56 3.28
N LEU A 8 1.37 14.81 2.69
CA LEU A 8 1.71 13.67 1.84
C LEU A 8 2.57 14.10 0.67
N THR A 9 2.15 15.15 -0.05
CA THR A 9 2.89 15.70 -1.20
C THR A 9 4.30 16.13 -0.80
N ALA A 10 4.47 16.80 0.34
CA ALA A 10 5.77 17.19 0.86
C ALA A 10 6.67 15.98 1.15
N LEU A 11 6.13 14.90 1.74
CA LEU A 11 6.88 13.67 2.01
C LEU A 11 7.26 12.94 0.72
N LEU A 12 6.37 12.89 -0.27
CA LEU A 12 6.63 12.27 -1.58
C LEU A 12 7.76 12.98 -2.34
N ASN A 13 7.87 14.30 -2.20
CA ASN A 13 8.94 15.10 -2.81
C ASN A 13 10.32 14.93 -2.12
N LEU A 14 10.40 14.19 -1.01
CA LEU A 14 11.65 13.91 -0.31
C LEU A 14 12.12 12.46 -0.53
N LEU A 15 11.41 11.68 -1.35
CA LEU A 15 11.70 10.26 -1.58
C LEU A 15 12.99 10.00 -2.36
N ASP A 16 13.57 11.03 -2.97
CA ASP A 16 14.87 11.01 -3.64
C ASP A 16 16.05 11.35 -2.71
N GLU A 17 15.80 11.63 -1.43
CA GLU A 17 16.82 11.88 -0.41
C GLU A 17 17.82 10.71 -0.30
N PRO A 18 19.12 10.89 -0.61
CA PRO A 18 20.09 9.81 -0.58
C PRO A 18 20.38 9.28 0.84
N ASP A 19 20.10 10.05 1.90
CA ASP A 19 20.26 9.59 3.28
C ASP A 19 19.19 8.55 3.66
N GLU A 20 19.64 7.30 3.87
CA GLU A 20 18.78 6.17 4.24
C GLU A 20 18.09 6.33 5.61
N SER A 21 18.69 7.08 6.54
CA SER A 21 18.03 7.37 7.83
C SER A 21 16.87 8.33 7.64
N VAL A 22 17.04 9.35 6.80
CA VAL A 22 15.97 10.29 6.48
C VAL A 22 14.86 9.60 5.69
N TRP A 23 15.23 8.71 4.76
CA TRP A 23 14.27 7.85 4.07
C TRP A 23 13.46 7.01 5.06
N ALA A 24 14.09 6.34 6.03
CA ALA A 24 13.39 5.55 7.03
C ALA A 24 12.33 6.38 7.79
N ASP A 25 12.69 7.60 8.20
CA ASP A 25 11.77 8.52 8.88
C ASP A 25 10.61 8.97 7.99
N ILE A 26 10.87 9.26 6.70
CA ILE A 26 9.83 9.64 5.72
C ILE A 26 8.89 8.47 5.48
N ARG A 27 9.45 7.28 5.26
CA ARG A 27 8.70 6.05 5.04
C ARG A 27 7.73 5.81 6.17
N ASP A 28 8.22 5.82 7.41
CA ASP A 28 7.39 5.53 8.58
C ASP A 28 6.26 6.56 8.73
N LYS A 29 6.53 7.85 8.47
CA LYS A 29 5.49 8.90 8.44
C LYS A 29 4.42 8.65 7.37
N ILE A 30 4.80 8.19 6.18
CA ILE A 30 3.83 7.86 5.11
C ILE A 30 3.01 6.63 5.51
N LEU A 31 3.65 5.59 6.07
CA LEU A 31 2.96 4.37 6.51
C LEU A 31 1.95 4.65 7.63
N ASP A 32 2.28 5.55 8.55
CA ASP A 32 1.37 5.99 9.62
C ASP A 32 0.13 6.74 9.09
N MET A 33 0.21 7.33 7.89
CA MET A 33 -0.93 7.96 7.23
C MET A 33 -1.91 6.95 6.61
N GLY A 34 -1.55 5.66 6.56
CA GLY A 34 -2.49 4.58 6.22
C GLY A 34 -2.69 4.31 4.72
N GLU A 35 -3.56 3.35 4.44
CA GLU A 35 -3.82 2.84 3.08
C GLU A 35 -4.52 3.85 2.18
N GLU A 36 -5.13 4.88 2.75
CA GLU A 36 -5.76 5.97 2.04
C GLU A 36 -4.77 6.77 1.17
N THR A 37 -3.48 6.72 1.48
CA THR A 37 -2.40 7.34 0.68
C THR A 37 -2.03 6.58 -0.60
N LEU A 38 -2.50 5.34 -0.77
CA LEU A 38 -2.14 4.48 -1.90
C LEU A 38 -2.37 5.09 -3.30
N PRO A 39 -3.49 5.79 -3.58
CA PRO A 39 -3.72 6.37 -4.91
C PRO A 39 -2.63 7.39 -5.29
N GLU A 40 -2.18 8.18 -4.32
CA GLU A 40 -1.23 9.27 -4.55
C GLU A 40 0.18 8.72 -4.72
N ILE A 41 0.53 7.68 -3.94
CA ILE A 41 1.80 6.96 -4.09
C ILE A 41 1.88 6.26 -5.46
N LYS A 42 0.77 5.68 -5.94
CA LYS A 42 0.70 5.07 -7.28
C LYS A 42 0.87 6.12 -8.38
N SER A 43 0.19 7.27 -8.24
CA SER A 43 0.35 8.38 -9.17
C SER A 43 1.81 8.88 -9.20
N ALA A 44 2.46 8.99 -8.04
CA ALA A 44 3.87 9.34 -7.98
C ALA A 44 4.78 8.28 -8.64
N LEU A 45 4.45 6.99 -8.51
CA LEU A 45 5.19 5.91 -9.16
C LEU A 45 5.09 5.99 -10.68
N ASP A 46 3.89 6.21 -11.21
CA ASP A 46 3.66 6.35 -12.66
C ASP A 46 4.44 7.54 -13.26
N ASN A 47 4.74 8.56 -12.45
CA ASN A 47 5.49 9.75 -12.83
C ASN A 47 6.96 9.73 -12.37
N SER A 48 7.47 8.61 -11.87
CA SER A 48 8.83 8.51 -11.34
C SER A 48 9.84 8.02 -12.39
N PHE A 49 10.97 8.72 -12.51
CA PHE A 49 11.98 8.46 -13.55
C PHE A 49 13.32 7.91 -13.05
N THR A 50 13.52 7.84 -11.72
CA THR A 50 14.76 7.32 -11.14
C THR A 50 14.55 5.94 -10.51
N PRO A 51 15.52 5.01 -10.63
CA PRO A 51 15.41 3.68 -10.01
C PRO A 51 15.21 3.71 -8.50
N LEU A 52 15.86 4.67 -7.81
CA LEU A 52 15.74 4.84 -6.36
C LEU A 52 14.30 5.21 -5.96
N LEU A 53 13.73 6.24 -6.61
CA LEU A 53 12.37 6.69 -6.34
C LEU A 53 11.35 5.58 -6.63
N GLN A 54 11.50 4.89 -7.76
CA GLN A 54 10.65 3.74 -8.11
C GLN A 54 10.73 2.62 -7.07
N SER A 55 11.93 2.32 -6.56
CA SER A 55 12.13 1.29 -5.54
C SER A 55 11.41 1.63 -4.24
N ARG A 56 11.57 2.87 -3.76
CA ARG A 56 10.97 3.37 -2.52
C ARG A 56 9.45 3.46 -2.59
N LEU A 57 8.91 3.93 -3.72
CA LEU A 57 7.46 3.97 -3.95
C LEU A 57 6.86 2.55 -4.01
N LYS A 58 7.54 1.59 -4.65
CA LYS A 58 7.12 0.18 -4.66
C LYS A 58 7.16 -0.45 -3.27
N GLU A 59 8.17 -0.13 -2.46
CA GLU A 59 8.24 -0.56 -1.05
C GLU A 59 7.01 -0.08 -0.27
N LEU A 60 6.70 1.22 -0.34
CA LEU A 60 5.51 1.80 0.33
C LEU A 60 4.22 1.11 -0.08
N ILE A 61 4.00 0.92 -1.40
CA ILE A 61 2.81 0.23 -1.93
C ILE A 61 2.72 -1.19 -1.37
N GLY A 62 3.83 -1.93 -1.39
CA GLY A 62 3.88 -3.32 -0.88
C GLY A 62 3.54 -3.40 0.60
N VAL A 63 4.13 -2.54 1.44
CA VAL A 63 3.89 -2.52 2.88
C VAL A 63 2.43 -2.15 3.17
N LEU A 64 1.88 -1.12 2.53
CA LEU A 64 0.49 -0.68 2.73
C LEU A 64 -0.51 -1.76 2.31
N ASN A 65 -0.30 -2.41 1.16
CA ASN A 65 -1.15 -3.52 0.71
C ASN A 65 -1.09 -4.71 1.69
N PHE A 66 0.11 -5.05 2.18
CA PHE A 66 0.27 -6.11 3.15
C PHE A 66 -0.45 -5.80 4.47
N GLN A 67 -0.32 -4.58 4.98
CA GLN A 67 -1.03 -4.13 6.19
C GLN A 67 -2.55 -4.19 6.00
N LYS A 68 -3.05 -3.76 4.83
CA LYS A 68 -4.46 -3.85 4.46
C LYS A 68 -4.96 -5.29 4.44
N SER A 69 -4.33 -6.17 3.66
CA SER A 69 -4.70 -7.58 3.59
C SER A 69 -4.61 -8.27 4.95
N SER A 70 -3.63 -7.89 5.78
CA SER A 70 -3.51 -8.40 7.15
C SER A 70 -4.67 -7.97 8.05
N ARG A 71 -5.21 -6.75 7.88
CA ARG A 71 -6.43 -6.31 8.59
C ARG A 71 -7.67 -7.03 8.06
N GLU A 72 -7.79 -7.16 6.74
CA GLU A 72 -8.90 -7.86 6.09
C GLU A 72 -8.96 -9.33 6.51
N ILE A 73 -7.84 -10.06 6.53
CA ILE A 73 -7.82 -11.48 6.89
C ILE A 73 -8.14 -11.71 8.37
N LYS A 74 -7.66 -10.82 9.26
CA LYS A 74 -8.01 -10.83 10.69
C LYS A 74 -9.48 -10.55 10.93
N THR A 75 -10.11 -9.75 10.06
CA THR A 75 -11.53 -9.44 10.14
C THR A 75 -12.35 -10.61 9.61
N TRP A 76 -11.96 -11.13 8.45
CA TRP A 76 -12.55 -12.32 7.83
C TRP A 76 -12.52 -13.53 8.78
N SER A 77 -11.39 -13.80 9.45
CA SER A 77 -11.27 -14.96 10.35
C SER A 77 -12.17 -14.88 11.59
N LYS A 78 -12.59 -13.67 11.99
CA LYS A 78 -13.56 -13.46 13.08
C LYS A 78 -15.00 -13.62 12.63
N ILE A 79 -15.27 -13.43 11.34
CA ILE A 79 -16.59 -13.62 10.76
C ILE A 79 -16.72 -15.12 10.45
N GLY A 80 -17.29 -15.89 11.38
CA GLY A 80 -17.40 -17.36 11.31
C GLY A 80 -18.19 -17.95 10.13
N GLN A 81 -18.53 -17.14 9.12
CA GLN A 81 -19.21 -17.54 7.88
C GLN A 81 -18.44 -17.13 6.61
N GLY A 82 -17.20 -16.62 6.73
CA GLY A 82 -16.38 -16.26 5.58
C GLY A 82 -16.06 -17.50 4.70
N SER A 83 -16.30 -17.42 3.39
CA SER A 83 -15.96 -18.51 2.48
C SER A 83 -14.45 -18.64 2.34
N LEU A 84 -13.93 -19.87 2.19
CA LEU A 84 -12.49 -20.08 1.95
C LEU A 84 -11.99 -19.28 0.74
N LEU A 85 -12.80 -19.19 -0.32
CA LEU A 85 -12.52 -18.36 -1.50
C LEU A 85 -12.29 -16.89 -1.13
N SER A 86 -13.19 -16.30 -0.34
CA SER A 86 -13.04 -14.90 0.10
C SER A 86 -11.77 -14.68 0.94
N GLY A 87 -11.39 -15.65 1.77
CA GLY A 87 -10.13 -15.63 2.51
C GLY A 87 -8.90 -15.68 1.60
N THR A 88 -8.88 -16.59 0.63
CA THR A 88 -7.80 -16.70 -0.37
C THR A 88 -7.65 -15.43 -1.18
N MET A 89 -8.76 -14.81 -1.59
CA MET A 89 -8.75 -13.56 -2.36
C MET A 89 -8.12 -12.39 -1.59
N ILE A 90 -8.28 -12.33 -0.27
CA ILE A 90 -7.63 -11.29 0.55
C ILE A 90 -6.11 -11.42 0.52
N VAL A 91 -5.60 -12.66 0.58
CA VAL A 91 -4.16 -12.94 0.54
C VAL A 91 -3.59 -12.61 -0.84
N GLU A 92 -4.25 -13.06 -1.91
CA GLU A 92 -3.82 -12.79 -3.29
C GLU A 92 -3.74 -11.29 -3.59
N ARG A 93 -4.68 -10.49 -3.09
CA ARG A 93 -4.66 -9.03 -3.27
C ARG A 93 -3.47 -8.33 -2.62
N ALA A 94 -2.80 -8.94 -1.63
CA ALA A 94 -1.61 -8.36 -1.00
C ALA A 94 -0.45 -8.23 -2.01
N PHE A 95 -0.38 -9.18 -2.94
CA PHE A 95 0.68 -9.27 -3.95
C PHE A 95 0.21 -8.84 -5.34
N ASN A 96 -1.08 -8.95 -5.61
CA ASN A 96 -1.72 -8.61 -6.87
C ASN A 96 -2.95 -7.71 -6.64
N PRO A 97 -2.77 -6.39 -6.43
CA PRO A 97 -3.86 -5.50 -6.01
C PRO A 97 -4.99 -5.33 -7.04
N HIS A 98 -4.85 -5.89 -8.25
CA HIS A 98 -5.86 -5.85 -9.32
C HIS A 98 -6.69 -7.14 -9.46
N ILE A 99 -6.44 -8.16 -8.64
CA ILE A 99 -7.17 -9.44 -8.71
C ILE A 99 -8.63 -9.26 -8.25
N ASN A 100 -9.57 -9.77 -9.05
CA ASN A 100 -11.01 -9.71 -8.79
C ASN A 100 -11.62 -11.11 -8.62
N GLU A 101 -12.52 -11.28 -7.66
CA GLU A 101 -13.13 -12.58 -7.32
C GLU A 101 -13.99 -13.14 -8.46
N THR A 102 -14.57 -12.26 -9.28
CA THR A 102 -15.37 -12.61 -10.45
C THR A 102 -14.58 -13.36 -11.52
N GLU A 103 -13.25 -13.23 -11.56
CA GLU A 103 -12.40 -13.96 -12.52
C GLU A 103 -12.25 -15.44 -12.13
N TYR A 104 -12.47 -15.78 -10.86
CA TYR A 104 -12.28 -17.13 -10.32
C TYR A 104 -13.58 -17.91 -10.09
N ARG A 105 -14.74 -17.24 -10.17
CA ARG A 105 -16.06 -17.89 -10.16
C ARG A 105 -16.41 -18.35 -11.57
N LYS A 106 -16.05 -19.60 -11.88
CA LYS A 106 -16.58 -20.32 -13.07
C LYS A 106 -18.01 -20.78 -12.85
#